data_AF-A0A2V6DFW3-F1
#
_entry.id   AF-A0A2V6DFW3-F1
#
_cell.length_a   1.000
_cell.length_b   1.000
_cell.length_c   1.000
_cell.angle_alpha   90.00
_cell.angle_beta   90.00
_cell.angle_gamma   90.00
#
_symmetry.space_group_name_H-M   'P 1'
#
loop_
_entity.id
_entity.type
_entity.pdbx_description
1 polymer ?
#
loop_
_entity_poly.entity_id
_entity_poly.type
_entity_poly.pdbx_seq_one_letter_code
_entity_poly.pdbx_strand_id
1 'polypeptide(L)'
;MKFSCLLLFAISSTVFARGPAGTFREVYGPEYHRQVPAPTSKPSKVASDVVHRWNQIAIDATGLDHTPVAPGENRVFGEQLGPGRASRAMAIVHIAIFDTINAVTGQYHSYTGIDSAPHPISIRAALAQAAHDTLVALFRSQKPIFDQALAEDLLRVTSTRLKDDGVAFGKQVAAAILASRVGDGAEIPELHLGVDYSTSNLPGHWRQDPISRIPVVLGAHWGACTPFVIKSGIQFQAPPPPPLTSDAYTTAYNEVKKFGGDGSTTATQRTPEQTFIGTFWAYDGTPSLCAPPRLYNQITVHIADQTKLSALELARLLALVNVAMADTAIAVWESKYHYDFWRPITGIRESDRGTGPTGAGDGNAATIGDVSFTPLGAPASNLNGPNFTPPFPAYPSGHAGFGGAIFETIRRFYGTDHIGFTFVSDEFNGVTKDHDGNIRPYMPRSFSTLSQAEEENGQSRIYLGIHWHFDKTAGIAQGRRIADYIFNHAFRPMTGQ
;
A
#
# COMPACT_ATOMS: atom_id res chain seq x y z
N MET A 1 -2.42 -58.34 -45.93
CA MET A 1 -1.85 -58.69 -44.61
C MET A 1 -1.52 -57.37 -43.92
N LYS A 2 -2.27 -56.93 -42.89
CA LYS A 2 -2.33 -57.38 -41.48
C LYS A 2 -1.30 -56.68 -40.57
N PHE A 3 -1.80 -55.70 -39.79
CA PHE A 3 -1.35 -55.23 -38.45
C PHE A 3 0.10 -54.70 -38.29
N SER A 4 0.45 -53.83 -37.32
CA SER A 4 -0.28 -53.35 -36.13
C SER A 4 0.15 -51.94 -35.68
N CYS A 5 -0.61 -51.31 -34.78
CA CYS A 5 -0.30 -50.02 -34.16
C CYS A 5 0.82 -50.08 -33.11
N LEU A 6 1.46 -48.93 -32.83
CA LEU A 6 1.92 -48.61 -31.47
C LEU A 6 1.88 -47.09 -31.21
N LEU A 7 1.25 -46.69 -30.10
CA LEU A 7 1.31 -45.32 -29.58
C LEU A 7 2.64 -45.08 -28.87
N LEU A 8 3.13 -43.84 -28.89
CA LEU A 8 4.16 -43.36 -27.98
C LEU A 8 3.67 -42.08 -27.29
N PHE A 9 3.47 -42.17 -25.98
CA PHE A 9 3.21 -41.01 -25.12
C PHE A 9 4.51 -40.21 -24.94
N ALA A 10 4.50 -38.92 -25.28
CA ALA A 10 5.55 -37.99 -24.90
C ALA A 10 5.11 -37.26 -23.61
N ILE A 11 5.76 -37.58 -22.49
CA ILE A 11 5.56 -36.88 -21.22
C ILE A 11 6.36 -35.57 -21.27
N SER A 12 5.67 -34.43 -21.31
CA SER A 12 6.30 -33.12 -21.19
C SER A 12 6.61 -32.83 -19.72
N SER A 13 7.86 -33.03 -19.30
CA SER A 13 8.35 -32.64 -17.98
C SER A 13 8.47 -31.11 -17.87
N THR A 14 7.72 -30.54 -16.93
CA THR A 14 7.77 -29.11 -16.60
C THR A 14 9.06 -28.76 -15.88
N VAL A 15 9.91 -27.94 -16.51
CA VAL A 15 11.04 -27.29 -15.82
C VAL A 15 10.47 -26.18 -14.94
N PHE A 16 10.51 -26.39 -13.62
CA PHE A 16 10.21 -25.33 -12.65
C PHE A 16 11.31 -24.28 -12.67
N ALA A 17 11.03 -23.12 -13.26
CA ALA A 17 11.81 -21.92 -13.00
C ALA A 17 11.64 -21.52 -11.53
N ARG A 18 12.74 -21.50 -10.77
CA ARG A 18 12.75 -20.88 -9.43
C ARG A 18 12.57 -19.37 -9.61
N GLY A 19 11.57 -18.80 -8.97
CA GLY A 19 11.51 -17.35 -8.77
C GLY A 19 12.63 -16.86 -7.84
N PRO A 20 12.99 -15.57 -7.88
CA PRO A 20 14.01 -15.01 -7.00
C PRO A 20 13.55 -14.91 -5.54
N ALA A 21 14.52 -14.77 -4.64
CA ALA A 21 14.43 -14.92 -3.18
C ALA A 21 13.47 -13.91 -2.49
N GLY A 22 12.97 -14.17 -1.28
CA GLY A 22 13.54 -15.05 -0.26
C GLY A 22 12.58 -15.61 0.80
N THR A 23 13.10 -16.37 1.77
CA THR A 23 12.29 -16.98 2.83
C THR A 23 11.84 -15.96 3.88
N PHE A 24 10.84 -16.33 4.69
CA PHE A 24 10.42 -15.65 5.93
C PHE A 24 11.59 -15.02 6.72
N ARG A 25 12.66 -15.81 6.94
CA ARG A 25 13.83 -15.41 7.74
C ARG A 25 14.66 -14.32 7.08
N GLU A 26 14.59 -14.19 5.76
CA GLU A 26 15.28 -13.14 4.99
C GLU A 26 14.51 -11.81 5.01
N VAL A 27 13.22 -11.82 5.36
CA VAL A 27 12.38 -10.61 5.43
C VAL A 27 12.20 -10.09 6.87
N TYR A 28 12.06 -10.98 7.87
CA TYR A 28 11.87 -10.57 9.28
C TYR A 28 12.83 -11.20 10.28
N GLY A 29 13.37 -12.39 10.00
CA GLY A 29 14.28 -13.11 10.90
C GLY A 29 13.67 -14.34 11.61
N PRO A 30 14.37 -14.95 12.58
CA PRO A 30 14.07 -16.29 13.07
C PRO A 30 12.97 -16.45 14.14
N GLU A 31 12.51 -15.37 14.79
CA GLU A 31 11.83 -15.41 16.11
C GLU A 31 10.29 -15.23 16.11
N TYR A 32 9.55 -15.48 15.01
CA TYR A 32 8.19 -14.92 14.83
C TYR A 32 7.08 -15.93 14.47
N HIS A 33 5.93 -15.95 15.19
CA HIS A 33 4.77 -16.87 14.96
C HIS A 33 3.38 -16.18 15.26
N ARG A 34 2.22 -16.74 14.81
CA ARG A 34 0.86 -16.08 14.81
C ARG A 34 -0.37 -17.00 15.13
N GLN A 35 -1.53 -16.43 15.53
CA GLN A 35 -2.89 -17.04 15.56
C GLN A 35 -4.07 -16.06 15.19
N VAL A 36 -5.34 -16.54 15.11
CA VAL A 36 -6.52 -15.91 14.43
C VAL A 36 -7.89 -16.09 15.16
N PRO A 37 -8.84 -15.11 15.12
CA PRO A 37 -10.26 -15.27 15.53
C PRO A 37 -11.34 -14.92 14.45
N ALA A 38 -12.65 -15.02 14.78
CA ALA A 38 -13.79 -15.20 13.84
C ALA A 38 -14.99 -14.19 13.99
N PRO A 39 -15.98 -14.15 13.04
CA PRO A 39 -16.88 -12.99 12.82
C PRO A 39 -18.40 -13.19 13.09
N THR A 40 -19.20 -12.11 12.97
CA THR A 40 -20.70 -12.11 12.99
C THR A 40 -21.31 -11.13 11.94
N SER A 41 -22.64 -11.12 11.75
CA SER A 41 -23.40 -10.29 10.76
C SER A 41 -24.86 -10.05 11.24
N LYS A 42 -25.80 -9.29 10.64
CA LYS A 42 -26.31 -9.01 9.25
C LYS A 42 -27.23 -7.74 9.32
N PRO A 43 -28.03 -7.26 8.32
CA PRO A 43 -28.34 -7.73 6.95
C PRO A 43 -28.07 -6.65 5.85
N SER A 44 -28.96 -6.49 4.84
CA SER A 44 -28.60 -6.05 3.47
C SER A 44 -29.24 -4.73 3.02
N LYS A 45 -28.59 -3.75 2.35
CA LYS A 45 -27.26 -3.65 1.69
C LYS A 45 -26.96 -4.50 0.42
N VAL A 46 -27.85 -5.31 -0.15
CA VAL A 46 -27.57 -6.40 -1.13
C VAL A 46 -26.29 -6.33 -2.03
N ALA A 47 -26.08 -5.32 -2.89
CA ALA A 47 -24.85 -5.15 -3.70
C ALA A 47 -23.71 -4.44 -2.94
N SER A 48 -24.06 -3.52 -2.05
CA SER A 48 -23.17 -2.88 -1.09
C SER A 48 -22.52 -3.92 -0.17
N ASP A 49 -23.24 -4.96 0.28
CA ASP A 49 -22.70 -6.09 1.04
C ASP A 49 -21.53 -6.76 0.32
N VAL A 50 -21.67 -6.96 -1.00
CA VAL A 50 -20.65 -7.63 -1.83
C VAL A 50 -19.45 -6.69 -1.99
N VAL A 51 -19.65 -5.40 -2.28
CA VAL A 51 -18.56 -4.42 -2.36
C VAL A 51 -17.79 -4.33 -1.03
N HIS A 52 -18.48 -4.19 0.10
CA HIS A 52 -17.83 -4.15 1.43
C HIS A 52 -17.10 -5.45 1.75
N ARG A 53 -17.73 -6.61 1.51
CA ARG A 53 -17.14 -7.94 1.77
C ARG A 53 -15.88 -8.16 0.94
N TRP A 54 -15.92 -7.85 -0.36
CA TRP A 54 -14.78 -8.09 -1.24
C TRP A 54 -13.67 -7.05 -1.08
N ASN A 55 -13.98 -5.80 -0.69
CA ASN A 55 -12.97 -4.89 -0.15
C ASN A 55 -12.31 -5.46 1.11
N GLN A 56 -13.10 -5.96 2.07
CA GLN A 56 -12.56 -6.55 3.31
C GLN A 56 -11.64 -7.74 3.02
N ILE A 57 -12.07 -8.67 2.16
CA ILE A 57 -11.26 -9.81 1.70
C ILE A 57 -9.98 -9.31 1.02
N ALA A 58 -10.05 -8.26 0.17
CA ALA A 58 -8.89 -7.72 -0.51
C ALA A 58 -7.86 -7.11 0.45
N ILE A 59 -8.30 -6.30 1.42
CA ILE A 59 -7.38 -5.72 2.40
C ILE A 59 -6.82 -6.76 3.37
N ASP A 60 -7.59 -7.80 3.72
CA ASP A 60 -7.12 -8.91 4.55
C ASP A 60 -6.15 -9.82 3.79
N ALA A 61 -6.35 -10.00 2.47
CA ALA A 61 -5.38 -10.68 1.61
C ALA A 61 -4.03 -9.97 1.62
N THR A 62 -4.02 -8.63 1.54
CA THR A 62 -2.77 -7.86 1.62
C THR A 62 -2.13 -7.93 3.00
N GLY A 63 -2.91 -7.95 4.08
CA GLY A 63 -2.40 -8.14 5.46
C GLY A 63 -1.81 -9.53 5.68
N LEU A 64 -2.40 -10.56 5.09
CA LEU A 64 -1.89 -11.93 5.09
C LEU A 64 -0.65 -12.09 4.21
N ASP A 65 -0.56 -11.36 3.10
CA ASP A 65 0.60 -11.33 2.20
C ASP A 65 1.86 -10.79 2.90
N HIS A 66 1.69 -9.78 3.75
CA HIS A 66 2.72 -9.24 4.65
C HIS A 66 2.87 -10.03 5.96
N THR A 67 2.24 -11.20 6.07
CA THR A 67 2.37 -12.09 7.22
C THR A 67 3.25 -13.30 6.86
N PRO A 68 4.51 -13.38 7.35
CA PRO A 68 4.98 -14.57 8.04
C PRO A 68 4.22 -15.89 7.79
N VAL A 69 4.67 -16.68 6.82
CA VAL A 69 4.15 -18.04 6.56
C VAL A 69 4.53 -18.95 7.71
N ALA A 70 3.53 -19.43 8.46
CA ALA A 70 3.78 -20.29 9.62
C ALA A 70 4.20 -21.72 9.20
N PRO A 71 4.91 -22.47 10.06
CA PRO A 71 5.24 -23.87 9.78
C PRO A 71 4.00 -24.72 9.45
N GLY A 72 4.00 -25.34 8.28
CA GLY A 72 2.86 -26.15 7.78
C GLY A 72 1.84 -25.39 6.93
N GLU A 73 1.97 -24.07 6.76
CA GLU A 73 1.17 -23.32 5.79
C GLU A 73 1.75 -23.44 4.37
N ASN A 74 0.88 -23.64 3.37
CA ASN A 74 1.24 -23.69 1.95
C ASN A 74 1.20 -22.30 1.26
N ARG A 75 1.22 -21.21 2.05
CA ARG A 75 1.21 -19.85 1.51
C ARG A 75 2.57 -19.47 0.93
N VAL A 76 2.56 -18.56 -0.05
CA VAL A 76 3.73 -17.82 -0.49
C VAL A 76 3.75 -16.51 0.30
N PHE A 77 4.93 -16.09 0.74
CA PHE A 77 5.11 -14.80 1.38
C PHE A 77 5.30 -13.71 0.32
N GLY A 78 4.63 -12.56 0.47
CA GLY A 78 4.95 -11.34 -0.28
C GLY A 78 4.70 -11.39 -1.79
N GLU A 79 3.59 -12.00 -2.24
CA GLU A 79 3.20 -11.99 -3.66
C GLU A 79 2.93 -10.55 -4.17
N GLN A 80 2.46 -9.65 -3.29
CA GLN A 80 2.28 -8.22 -3.54
C GLN A 80 2.89 -7.36 -2.41
N LEU A 81 4.11 -7.70 -1.99
CA LEU A 81 4.79 -7.05 -0.87
C LEU A 81 5.05 -5.55 -1.09
N GLY A 82 4.84 -4.77 -0.04
CA GLY A 82 5.20 -3.35 0.01
C GLY A 82 4.16 -2.41 -0.61
N PRO A 83 4.34 -1.10 -0.42
CA PRO A 83 3.35 -0.07 -0.76
C PRO A 83 3.01 0.00 -2.25
N GLY A 84 3.99 -0.21 -3.14
CA GLY A 84 3.78 -0.22 -4.58
C GLY A 84 2.86 -1.36 -5.02
N ARG A 85 3.28 -2.61 -4.77
CA ARG A 85 2.52 -3.81 -5.16
C ARG A 85 1.14 -3.85 -4.50
N ALA A 86 1.04 -3.52 -3.21
CA ALA A 86 -0.24 -3.49 -2.49
C ALA A 86 -1.23 -2.46 -3.09
N SER A 87 -0.78 -1.23 -3.39
CA SER A 87 -1.67 -0.22 -4.00
C SER A 87 -2.11 -0.60 -5.42
N ARG A 88 -1.20 -1.13 -6.25
CA ARG A 88 -1.52 -1.70 -7.58
C ARG A 88 -2.54 -2.84 -7.47
N ALA A 89 -2.36 -3.77 -6.53
CA ALA A 89 -3.28 -4.89 -6.33
C ALA A 89 -4.70 -4.39 -5.97
N MET A 90 -4.81 -3.42 -5.06
CA MET A 90 -6.11 -2.83 -4.71
C MET A 90 -6.74 -2.04 -5.87
N ALA A 91 -5.95 -1.38 -6.72
CA ALA A 91 -6.46 -0.71 -7.91
C ALA A 91 -7.10 -1.70 -8.90
N ILE A 92 -6.42 -2.81 -9.19
CA ILE A 92 -6.91 -3.87 -10.09
C ILE A 92 -8.25 -4.45 -9.60
N VAL A 93 -8.33 -4.80 -8.31
CA VAL A 93 -9.54 -5.38 -7.71
C VAL A 93 -10.70 -4.38 -7.74
N HIS A 94 -10.47 -3.12 -7.36
CA HIS A 94 -11.53 -2.12 -7.29
C HIS A 94 -11.98 -1.58 -8.65
N ILE A 95 -11.10 -1.58 -9.66
CA ILE A 95 -11.51 -1.38 -11.06
C ILE A 95 -12.48 -2.48 -11.48
N ALA A 96 -12.16 -3.76 -11.23
CA ALA A 96 -13.05 -4.87 -11.61
C ALA A 96 -14.42 -4.80 -10.92
N ILE A 97 -14.42 -4.45 -9.63
CA ILE A 97 -15.65 -4.21 -8.86
C ILE A 97 -16.46 -3.05 -9.45
N PHE A 98 -15.83 -1.91 -9.73
CA PHE A 98 -16.47 -0.74 -10.31
C PHE A 98 -17.05 -1.00 -11.70
N ASP A 99 -16.25 -1.52 -12.63
CA ASP A 99 -16.71 -1.76 -14.01
C ASP A 99 -17.89 -2.75 -14.03
N THR A 100 -17.87 -3.77 -13.16
CA THR A 100 -18.97 -4.75 -13.05
C THR A 100 -20.31 -4.11 -12.65
N ILE A 101 -20.32 -3.18 -11.68
CA ILE A 101 -21.57 -2.50 -11.27
C ILE A 101 -21.92 -1.32 -12.18
N ASN A 102 -20.92 -0.65 -12.75
CA ASN A 102 -21.12 0.44 -13.69
C ASN A 102 -21.74 -0.07 -15.01
N ALA A 103 -21.31 -1.21 -15.53
CA ALA A 103 -21.87 -1.83 -16.74
C ALA A 103 -23.35 -2.25 -16.62
N VAL A 104 -23.90 -2.33 -15.40
CA VAL A 104 -25.34 -2.54 -15.15
C VAL A 104 -26.14 -1.23 -15.09
N THR A 105 -25.46 -0.10 -14.83
CA THR A 105 -26.12 1.18 -14.51
C THR A 105 -25.84 2.29 -15.53
N GLY A 106 -24.73 2.23 -16.26
CA GLY A 106 -24.37 3.15 -17.35
C GLY A 106 -24.10 4.60 -16.94
N GLN A 107 -23.84 4.87 -15.65
CA GLN A 107 -23.74 6.25 -15.14
C GLN A 107 -22.36 6.90 -15.35
N TYR A 108 -21.31 6.09 -15.45
CA TYR A 108 -19.92 6.55 -15.55
C TYR A 108 -19.22 5.89 -16.73
N HIS A 109 -18.12 6.47 -17.19
CA HIS A 109 -17.23 5.80 -18.15
C HIS A 109 -16.54 4.59 -17.51
N SER A 110 -16.56 3.44 -18.20
CA SER A 110 -15.78 2.27 -17.81
C SER A 110 -14.26 2.54 -17.89
N TYR A 111 -13.47 1.89 -17.03
CA TYR A 111 -12.02 1.88 -17.13
C TYR A 111 -11.53 0.86 -18.17
N THR A 112 -12.10 -0.36 -18.17
CA THR A 112 -11.75 -1.44 -19.11
C THR A 112 -12.45 -1.33 -20.47
N GLY A 113 -13.37 -0.38 -20.64
CA GLY A 113 -14.19 -0.24 -21.85
C GLY A 113 -15.37 -1.21 -21.93
N ILE A 114 -15.74 -1.83 -20.81
CA ILE A 114 -16.91 -2.70 -20.70
C ILE A 114 -18.09 -1.86 -20.21
N ASP A 115 -18.74 -1.17 -21.16
CA ASP A 115 -19.78 -0.18 -20.84
C ASP A 115 -21.18 -0.81 -20.58
N SER A 116 -21.39 -2.08 -20.92
CA SER A 116 -22.69 -2.75 -20.76
C SER A 116 -22.58 -4.23 -20.38
N ALA A 117 -23.33 -4.65 -19.37
CA ALA A 117 -23.49 -6.04 -18.99
C ALA A 117 -24.54 -6.76 -19.86
N PRO A 118 -24.42 -8.07 -20.12
CA PRO A 118 -25.53 -8.87 -20.63
C PRO A 118 -26.65 -8.87 -19.58
N HIS A 119 -27.90 -8.73 -20.00
CA HIS A 119 -29.05 -8.65 -19.09
C HIS A 119 -30.10 -9.73 -19.40
N PRO A 120 -30.76 -10.31 -18.39
CA PRO A 120 -30.56 -10.11 -16.94
C PRO A 120 -29.43 -11.00 -16.36
N ILE A 121 -28.70 -10.48 -15.37
CA ILE A 121 -27.65 -11.20 -14.60
C ILE A 121 -27.86 -11.09 -13.08
N SER A 122 -27.20 -11.97 -12.31
CA SER A 122 -27.03 -11.80 -10.86
C SER A 122 -25.83 -10.91 -10.55
N ILE A 123 -26.08 -9.68 -10.10
CA ILE A 123 -25.03 -8.73 -9.71
C ILE A 123 -24.14 -9.27 -8.56
N ARG A 124 -24.68 -10.09 -7.66
CA ARG A 124 -23.87 -10.77 -6.61
C ARG A 124 -22.86 -11.73 -7.23
N ALA A 125 -23.28 -12.54 -8.19
CA ALA A 125 -22.41 -13.49 -8.86
C ALA A 125 -21.32 -12.77 -9.67
N ALA A 126 -21.69 -11.72 -10.41
CA ALA A 126 -20.75 -10.94 -11.21
C ALA A 126 -19.70 -10.24 -10.34
N LEU A 127 -20.11 -9.48 -9.31
CA LEU A 127 -19.19 -8.76 -8.42
C LEU A 127 -18.25 -9.72 -7.67
N ALA A 128 -18.80 -10.81 -7.10
CA ALA A 128 -18.00 -11.78 -6.38
C ALA A 128 -16.99 -12.48 -7.31
N GLN A 129 -17.39 -12.85 -8.53
CA GLN A 129 -16.48 -13.48 -9.50
C GLN A 129 -15.40 -12.51 -9.99
N ALA A 130 -15.73 -11.24 -10.25
CA ALA A 130 -14.77 -10.24 -10.71
C ALA A 130 -13.69 -9.94 -9.65
N ALA A 131 -14.10 -9.77 -8.39
CA ALA A 131 -13.18 -9.60 -7.26
C ALA A 131 -12.37 -10.88 -6.97
N HIS A 132 -13.01 -12.05 -7.05
CA HIS A 132 -12.35 -13.34 -6.91
C HIS A 132 -11.21 -13.52 -7.92
N ASP A 133 -11.49 -13.43 -9.22
CA ASP A 133 -10.50 -13.78 -10.24
C ASP A 133 -9.32 -12.80 -10.27
N THR A 134 -9.55 -11.52 -9.94
CA THR A 134 -8.46 -10.54 -9.73
C THR A 134 -7.62 -10.89 -8.51
N LEU A 135 -8.22 -11.20 -7.35
CA LEU A 135 -7.50 -11.60 -6.15
C LEU A 135 -6.72 -12.92 -6.33
N VAL A 136 -7.29 -13.91 -7.02
CA VAL A 136 -6.62 -15.19 -7.32
C VAL A 136 -5.41 -15.00 -8.23
N ALA A 137 -5.45 -14.06 -9.17
CA ALA A 137 -4.32 -13.76 -10.04
C ALA A 137 -3.16 -13.06 -9.29
N LEU A 138 -3.50 -12.23 -8.29
CA LEU A 138 -2.57 -11.38 -7.53
C LEU A 138 -1.96 -12.08 -6.29
N PHE A 139 -2.75 -12.91 -5.60
CA PHE A 139 -2.41 -13.62 -4.36
C PHE A 139 -2.71 -15.12 -4.53
N ARG A 140 -1.96 -15.79 -5.42
CA ARG A 140 -2.26 -17.14 -5.90
C ARG A 140 -2.25 -18.16 -4.77
N SER A 141 -1.38 -17.98 -3.78
CA SER A 141 -1.27 -18.87 -2.63
C SER A 141 -2.44 -18.75 -1.65
N GLN A 142 -3.22 -17.67 -1.75
CA GLN A 142 -4.42 -17.42 -0.96
C GLN A 142 -5.71 -17.89 -1.67
N LYS A 143 -5.61 -18.42 -2.90
CA LYS A 143 -6.74 -18.91 -3.71
C LYS A 143 -7.80 -19.73 -2.94
N PRO A 144 -7.47 -20.67 -2.03
CA PRO A 144 -8.50 -21.42 -1.30
C PRO A 144 -9.44 -20.56 -0.45
N ILE A 145 -8.95 -19.43 0.08
CA ILE A 145 -9.74 -18.46 0.84
C ILE A 145 -10.75 -17.77 -0.08
N PHE A 146 -10.30 -17.37 -1.28
CA PHE A 146 -11.15 -16.71 -2.27
C PHE A 146 -12.17 -17.69 -2.87
N ASP A 147 -11.75 -18.92 -3.22
CA ASP A 147 -12.65 -19.98 -3.73
C ASP A 147 -13.84 -20.20 -2.78
N GLN A 148 -13.56 -20.28 -1.47
CA GLN A 148 -14.60 -20.42 -0.46
C GLN A 148 -15.47 -19.15 -0.34
N ALA A 149 -14.87 -17.96 -0.34
CA ALA A 149 -15.62 -16.71 -0.27
C ALA A 149 -16.57 -16.52 -1.46
N LEU A 150 -16.15 -16.93 -2.67
CA LEU A 150 -16.95 -16.95 -3.90
C LEU A 150 -18.08 -17.99 -3.79
N ALA A 151 -17.77 -19.22 -3.35
CA ALA A 151 -18.79 -20.26 -3.16
C ALA A 151 -19.90 -19.80 -2.20
N GLU A 152 -19.56 -19.14 -1.10
CA GLU A 152 -20.51 -18.57 -0.12
C GLU A 152 -21.42 -17.47 -0.71
N ASP A 153 -20.96 -16.72 -1.72
CA ASP A 153 -21.76 -15.73 -2.44
C ASP A 153 -22.62 -16.37 -3.52
N LEU A 154 -22.09 -17.35 -4.27
CA LEU A 154 -22.82 -18.07 -5.32
C LEU A 154 -23.94 -18.96 -4.77
N LEU A 155 -23.78 -19.54 -3.57
CA LEU A 155 -24.84 -20.29 -2.87
C LEU A 155 -26.05 -19.42 -2.50
N ARG A 156 -25.91 -18.09 -2.50
CA ARG A 156 -27.01 -17.14 -2.22
C ARG A 156 -27.80 -16.75 -3.47
N VAL A 157 -27.44 -17.28 -4.64
CA VAL A 157 -28.13 -17.00 -5.91
C VAL A 157 -28.95 -18.22 -6.34
N THR A 158 -30.26 -18.12 -6.21
CA THR A 158 -31.20 -19.23 -6.45
C THR A 158 -31.45 -19.55 -7.93
N SER A 159 -31.39 -18.54 -8.81
CA SER A 159 -31.57 -18.74 -10.25
C SER A 159 -30.26 -19.17 -10.89
N THR A 160 -30.18 -20.43 -11.35
CA THR A 160 -29.01 -20.97 -12.06
C THR A 160 -28.63 -20.11 -13.26
N ARG A 161 -29.58 -19.74 -14.13
CA ARG A 161 -29.29 -18.91 -15.31
C ARG A 161 -28.66 -17.56 -14.94
N LEU A 162 -29.29 -16.81 -14.03
CA LEU A 162 -28.77 -15.48 -13.62
C LEU A 162 -27.41 -15.58 -12.92
N LYS A 163 -27.16 -16.66 -12.18
CA LYS A 163 -25.88 -16.95 -11.54
C LYS A 163 -24.80 -17.22 -12.58
N ASP A 164 -25.08 -18.07 -13.55
CA ASP A 164 -24.11 -18.51 -14.57
C ASP A 164 -23.80 -17.35 -15.54
N ASP A 165 -24.82 -16.61 -15.99
CA ASP A 165 -24.66 -15.38 -16.79
C ASP A 165 -23.84 -14.32 -16.01
N GLY A 166 -24.08 -14.19 -14.70
CA GLY A 166 -23.31 -13.29 -13.83
C GLY A 166 -21.85 -13.72 -13.64
N VAL A 167 -21.59 -15.01 -13.43
CA VAL A 167 -20.23 -15.57 -13.37
C VAL A 167 -19.49 -15.37 -14.69
N ALA A 168 -20.14 -15.57 -15.83
CA ALA A 168 -19.53 -15.32 -17.14
C ALA A 168 -19.13 -13.84 -17.30
N PHE A 169 -19.99 -12.91 -16.89
CA PHE A 169 -19.70 -11.48 -16.95
C PHE A 169 -18.58 -11.05 -15.99
N GLY A 170 -18.59 -11.52 -14.74
CA GLY A 170 -17.54 -11.21 -13.76
C GLY A 170 -16.15 -11.69 -14.20
N LYS A 171 -16.08 -12.88 -14.82
CA LYS A 171 -14.85 -13.39 -15.47
C LYS A 171 -14.35 -12.48 -16.58
N GLN A 172 -15.25 -11.98 -17.44
CA GLN A 172 -14.90 -11.07 -18.53
C GLN A 172 -14.28 -9.77 -17.99
N VAL A 173 -14.89 -9.16 -16.96
CA VAL A 173 -14.39 -7.91 -16.35
C VAL A 173 -13.03 -8.12 -15.67
N ALA A 174 -12.86 -9.19 -14.88
CA ALA A 174 -11.58 -9.52 -14.27
C ALA A 174 -10.48 -9.76 -15.32
N ALA A 175 -10.79 -10.53 -16.37
CA ALA A 175 -9.85 -10.81 -17.45
C ALA A 175 -9.41 -9.53 -18.18
N ALA A 176 -10.32 -8.57 -18.41
CA ALA A 176 -10.00 -7.32 -19.09
C ALA A 176 -9.00 -6.46 -18.29
N ILE A 177 -9.23 -6.24 -16.99
CA ILE A 177 -8.28 -5.47 -16.17
C ILE A 177 -6.95 -6.21 -16.02
N LEU A 178 -6.95 -7.53 -15.79
CA LEU A 178 -5.72 -8.33 -15.66
C LEU A 178 -4.90 -8.31 -16.94
N ALA A 179 -5.53 -8.48 -18.11
CA ALA A 179 -4.86 -8.41 -19.41
C ALA A 179 -4.21 -7.04 -19.65
N SER A 180 -4.86 -5.94 -19.23
CA SER A 180 -4.31 -4.59 -19.36
C SER A 180 -3.07 -4.33 -18.49
N ARG A 181 -2.75 -5.23 -17.54
CA ARG A 181 -1.65 -5.14 -16.56
C ARG A 181 -0.61 -6.26 -16.72
N VAL A 182 -0.62 -7.00 -17.84
CA VAL A 182 0.44 -7.96 -18.19
C VAL A 182 1.66 -7.19 -18.70
N GLY A 183 2.83 -7.45 -18.12
CA GLY A 183 4.07 -6.78 -18.52
C GLY A 183 4.08 -5.28 -18.19
N ASP A 184 3.36 -4.87 -17.14
CA ASP A 184 3.31 -3.48 -16.69
C ASP A 184 4.53 -3.09 -15.83
N GLY A 185 5.53 -3.96 -15.70
CA GLY A 185 6.76 -3.74 -14.95
C GLY A 185 6.67 -4.17 -13.48
N ALA A 186 5.47 -4.44 -12.96
CA ALA A 186 5.31 -4.89 -11.59
C ALA A 186 5.82 -6.32 -11.36
N GLU A 187 6.01 -7.13 -12.41
CA GLU A 187 6.64 -8.45 -12.32
C GLU A 187 8.15 -8.42 -12.05
N ILE A 188 8.80 -7.26 -12.20
CA ILE A 188 10.24 -7.12 -11.96
C ILE A 188 10.53 -7.34 -10.46
N PRO A 189 11.47 -8.22 -10.07
CA PRO A 189 11.82 -8.48 -8.67
C PRO A 189 12.42 -7.27 -7.94
N GLU A 190 12.37 -7.30 -6.61
CA GLU A 190 13.10 -6.35 -5.77
C GLU A 190 14.61 -6.62 -5.81
N LEU A 191 15.42 -5.56 -5.78
CA LEU A 191 16.88 -5.64 -5.79
C LEU A 191 17.46 -5.83 -4.38
N HIS A 192 18.65 -6.42 -4.27
CA HIS A 192 19.35 -6.59 -3.00
C HIS A 192 20.62 -5.74 -2.91
N LEU A 193 20.83 -5.12 -1.76
CA LEU A 193 22.01 -4.32 -1.42
C LEU A 193 23.28 -5.16 -1.47
N GLY A 194 24.28 -4.69 -2.21
CA GLY A 194 25.56 -5.37 -2.38
C GLY A 194 25.53 -6.60 -3.30
N VAL A 195 24.38 -6.87 -3.94
CA VAL A 195 24.23 -7.90 -4.98
C VAL A 195 23.87 -7.23 -6.30
N ASP A 196 22.68 -6.64 -6.38
CA ASP A 196 22.14 -6.04 -7.59
C ASP A 196 22.17 -4.50 -7.52
N TYR A 197 22.17 -3.92 -6.31
CA TYR A 197 22.17 -2.49 -6.07
C TYR A 197 23.39 -2.05 -5.24
N SER A 198 24.12 -1.06 -5.74
CA SER A 198 25.23 -0.41 -5.04
C SER A 198 24.83 0.99 -4.60
N THR A 199 25.09 1.33 -3.35
CA THR A 199 24.76 2.66 -2.79
C THR A 199 25.97 3.61 -2.85
N SER A 200 25.70 4.92 -2.91
CA SER A 200 26.74 5.95 -2.85
C SER A 200 27.21 6.17 -1.41
N ASN A 201 28.52 6.34 -1.22
CA ASN A 201 29.14 6.71 0.05
C ASN A 201 29.17 8.23 0.31
N LEU A 202 28.67 9.05 -0.62
CA LEU A 202 28.64 10.49 -0.47
C LEU A 202 27.54 10.94 0.52
N PRO A 203 27.77 12.03 1.28
CA PRO A 203 26.73 12.64 2.12
C PRO A 203 25.45 12.96 1.34
N GLY A 204 24.29 12.85 1.98
CA GLY A 204 22.99 13.04 1.34
C GLY A 204 22.40 11.80 0.66
N HIS A 205 23.21 10.77 0.37
CA HIS A 205 22.75 9.58 -0.35
C HIS A 205 22.21 8.47 0.55
N TRP A 206 21.17 7.78 0.09
CA TRP A 206 20.51 6.70 0.81
C TRP A 206 21.41 5.47 0.89
N ARG A 207 21.46 4.91 2.10
CA ARG A 207 22.15 3.66 2.42
C ARG A 207 21.29 2.84 3.37
N GLN A 208 21.71 1.59 3.55
CA GLN A 208 21.08 0.66 4.48
C GLN A 208 20.92 1.27 5.87
N ASP A 209 19.79 0.97 6.52
CA ASP A 209 19.59 1.23 7.94
C ASP A 209 20.68 0.52 8.78
N PRO A 210 21.52 1.26 9.54
CA PRO A 210 22.60 0.65 10.33
C PRO A 210 22.11 -0.21 11.50
N ILE A 211 20.85 -0.04 11.94
CA ILE A 211 20.24 -0.79 13.04
C ILE A 211 19.53 -2.03 12.50
N SER A 212 18.49 -1.85 11.68
CA SER A 212 17.63 -2.95 11.24
C SER A 212 18.27 -3.83 10.15
N ARG A 213 19.18 -3.25 9.36
CA ARG A 213 19.96 -3.94 8.31
C ARG A 213 19.13 -4.76 7.32
N ILE A 214 17.91 -4.29 7.01
CA ILE A 214 17.07 -4.88 5.96
C ILE A 214 17.84 -4.78 4.62
N PRO A 215 18.08 -5.89 3.89
CA PRO A 215 18.99 -5.91 2.73
C PRO A 215 18.30 -5.63 1.38
N VAL A 216 16.98 -5.46 1.37
CA VAL A 216 16.18 -5.21 0.16
C VAL A 216 16.26 -3.73 -0.25
N VAL A 217 16.10 -3.43 -1.54
CA VAL A 217 15.93 -2.08 -2.09
C VAL A 217 14.52 -1.97 -2.68
N LEU A 218 13.56 -1.68 -1.82
CA LEU A 218 12.14 -1.91 -2.10
C LEU A 218 11.56 -0.88 -3.07
N GLY A 219 11.27 -1.35 -4.29
CA GLY A 219 10.65 -0.60 -5.37
C GLY A 219 11.63 0.15 -6.28
N ALA A 220 12.91 -0.25 -6.35
CA ALA A 220 13.92 0.41 -7.20
C ALA A 220 13.47 0.62 -8.66
N HIS A 221 12.65 -0.28 -9.20
CA HIS A 221 12.09 -0.20 -10.56
C HIS A 221 10.65 0.34 -10.62
N TRP A 222 10.03 0.65 -9.49
CA TRP A 222 8.59 0.93 -9.41
C TRP A 222 8.18 2.24 -10.12
N GLY A 223 9.10 3.19 -10.27
CA GLY A 223 8.90 4.41 -11.07
C GLY A 223 8.73 4.16 -12.58
N ALA A 224 9.20 3.00 -13.07
CA ALA A 224 9.11 2.58 -14.47
C ALA A 224 7.87 1.71 -14.77
N CYS A 225 7.06 1.36 -13.77
CA CYS A 225 5.81 0.63 -13.99
C CYS A 225 4.84 1.44 -14.88
N THR A 226 4.11 0.75 -15.76
CA THR A 226 3.09 1.38 -16.60
C THR A 226 1.95 1.89 -15.72
N PRO A 227 1.68 3.21 -15.69
CA PRO A 227 0.63 3.74 -14.83
C PRO A 227 -0.78 3.33 -15.26
N PHE A 228 -1.77 3.63 -14.42
CA PHE A 228 -3.18 3.42 -14.70
C PHE A 228 -3.77 4.59 -15.49
N VAL A 229 -3.48 5.84 -15.09
CA VAL A 229 -4.10 7.04 -15.67
C VAL A 229 -3.08 8.14 -15.97
N ILE A 230 -2.04 8.31 -15.14
CA ILE A 230 -0.97 9.29 -15.42
C ILE A 230 -0.10 8.88 -16.63
N LYS A 231 0.52 9.89 -17.23
CA LYS A 231 1.49 9.90 -18.35
C LYS A 231 2.60 8.85 -18.23
N SER A 232 3.24 8.93 -17.07
CA SER A 232 4.50 8.27 -16.70
C SER A 232 4.80 8.63 -15.25
N GLY A 233 5.70 7.90 -14.58
CA GLY A 233 6.15 8.22 -13.22
C GLY A 233 6.71 9.65 -13.07
N ILE A 234 7.38 10.17 -14.11
CA ILE A 234 7.95 11.53 -14.12
C ILE A 234 6.91 12.65 -14.30
N GLN A 235 5.67 12.38 -14.71
CA GLN A 235 4.68 13.46 -14.98
C GLN A 235 4.48 14.38 -13.77
N PHE A 236 4.51 13.81 -12.57
CA PHE A 236 4.30 14.52 -11.31
C PHE A 236 5.50 14.39 -10.38
N GLN A 237 6.72 14.26 -10.92
CA GLN A 237 7.94 14.19 -10.11
C GLN A 237 7.97 15.33 -9.07
N ALA A 238 8.48 15.04 -7.87
CA ALA A 238 8.68 16.05 -6.85
C ALA A 238 9.75 17.07 -7.32
N PRO A 239 9.73 18.33 -6.84
CA PRO A 239 10.86 19.24 -7.03
C PRO A 239 12.11 18.70 -6.30
N PRO A 240 13.32 19.22 -6.54
CA PRO A 240 14.50 18.79 -5.79
C PRO A 240 14.36 19.03 -4.27
N PRO A 241 14.90 18.13 -3.42
CA PRO A 241 14.96 18.36 -1.98
C PRO A 241 15.86 19.57 -1.65
N PRO A 242 15.69 20.21 -0.49
CA PRO A 242 16.56 21.31 -0.08
C PRO A 242 18.04 20.89 -0.01
N PRO A 243 18.99 21.74 -0.46
CA PRO A 243 20.41 21.47 -0.30
C PRO A 243 20.78 21.25 1.17
N LEU A 244 21.71 20.33 1.45
CA LEU A 244 22.13 20.01 2.83
C LEU A 244 22.64 21.23 3.60
N THR A 245 23.22 22.22 2.92
CA THR A 245 23.73 23.47 3.50
C THR A 245 22.68 24.58 3.65
N SER A 246 21.40 24.30 3.44
CA SER A 246 20.32 25.30 3.48
C SER A 246 19.59 25.36 4.83
N ASP A 247 19.09 26.54 5.19
CA ASP A 247 18.27 26.75 6.40
C ASP A 247 17.04 25.83 6.44
N ALA A 248 16.48 25.49 5.28
CA ALA A 248 15.35 24.56 5.15
C ALA A 248 15.73 23.13 5.54
N TYR A 249 16.95 22.67 5.16
CA TYR A 249 17.48 21.40 5.65
C TYR A 249 17.79 21.48 7.15
N THR A 250 18.48 22.52 7.62
CA THR A 250 18.77 22.75 9.05
C THR A 250 17.50 22.70 9.91
N THR A 251 16.41 23.30 9.44
CA THR A 251 15.12 23.33 10.16
C THR A 251 14.53 21.92 10.26
N ALA A 252 14.44 21.19 9.15
CA ALA A 252 13.91 19.82 9.13
C ALA A 252 14.80 18.84 9.92
N TYR A 253 16.13 19.03 9.87
CA TYR A 253 17.10 18.25 10.64
C TYR A 253 16.89 18.40 12.14
N ASN A 254 16.77 19.65 12.60
CA ASN A 254 16.56 19.96 14.01
C ASN A 254 15.15 19.54 14.50
N GLU A 255 14.13 19.54 13.64
CA GLU A 255 12.83 18.95 13.96
C GLU A 255 12.95 17.44 14.27
N VAL A 256 13.67 16.68 13.42
CA VAL A 256 13.85 15.24 13.65
C VAL A 256 14.76 14.95 14.84
N LYS A 257 15.85 15.71 15.07
CA LYS A 257 16.63 15.56 16.33
C LYS A 257 15.79 15.84 17.57
N LYS A 258 14.80 16.75 17.49
CA LYS A 258 13.96 17.13 18.63
C LYS A 258 12.84 16.13 18.93
N PHE A 259 12.22 15.53 17.90
CA PHE A 259 11.01 14.71 18.04
C PHE A 259 11.12 13.28 17.52
N GLY A 260 12.22 12.90 16.87
CA GLY A 260 12.36 11.61 16.20
C GLY A 260 12.99 10.49 17.02
N GLY A 261 13.74 10.79 18.09
CA GLY A 261 14.50 9.79 18.87
C GLY A 261 13.63 8.72 19.55
N ASP A 262 14.19 7.54 19.81
CA ASP A 262 13.50 6.41 20.46
C ASP A 262 13.05 6.72 21.91
N GLY A 263 13.71 7.64 22.60
CA GLY A 263 13.50 7.95 24.02
C GLY A 263 14.31 7.06 24.98
N SER A 264 15.17 6.18 24.46
CA SER A 264 16.03 5.26 25.22
C SER A 264 17.51 5.46 24.89
N THR A 265 17.91 5.23 23.64
CA THR A 265 19.25 5.56 23.13
C THR A 265 19.38 7.07 22.89
N THR A 266 18.32 7.69 22.37
CA THR A 266 18.27 9.07 21.93
C THR A 266 17.09 9.78 22.59
N ALA A 267 17.39 10.71 23.48
CA ALA A 267 16.40 11.54 24.13
C ALA A 267 15.52 12.28 23.11
N THR A 268 14.22 12.43 23.43
CA THR A 268 13.23 13.06 22.55
C THR A 268 12.35 14.00 23.36
N GLN A 269 11.91 15.09 22.74
CA GLN A 269 10.89 16.00 23.29
C GLN A 269 9.48 15.63 22.79
N ARG A 270 9.34 14.49 22.11
CA ARG A 270 8.07 13.96 21.60
C ARG A 270 7.13 13.64 22.77
N THR A 271 5.91 14.16 22.73
CA THR A 271 4.88 13.86 23.74
C THR A 271 4.30 12.45 23.55
N PRO A 272 3.60 11.87 24.55
CA PRO A 272 2.89 10.61 24.39
C PRO A 272 1.89 10.62 23.23
N GLU A 273 1.19 11.75 23.03
CA GLU A 273 0.27 11.97 21.91
C GLU A 273 1.00 11.94 20.55
N GLN A 274 2.19 12.54 20.44
CA GLN A 274 2.97 12.49 19.20
C GLN A 274 3.54 11.09 18.93
N THR A 275 3.86 10.31 19.97
CA THR A 275 4.19 8.88 19.84
C THR A 275 2.98 8.08 19.37
N PHE A 276 1.79 8.34 19.93
CA PHE A 276 0.53 7.74 19.47
C PHE A 276 0.27 8.03 17.99
N ILE A 277 0.36 9.30 17.56
CA ILE A 277 0.22 9.71 16.16
C ILE A 277 1.23 8.98 15.26
N GLY A 278 2.50 8.92 15.65
CA GLY A 278 3.55 8.22 14.90
C GLY A 278 3.17 6.77 14.61
N THR A 279 2.80 6.03 15.66
CA THR A 279 2.41 4.62 15.57
C THR A 279 1.03 4.42 14.91
N PHE A 280 0.08 5.34 15.08
CA PHE A 280 -1.30 5.20 14.57
C PHE A 280 -1.33 5.11 13.03
N TRP A 281 -0.49 5.90 12.36
CA TRP A 281 -0.36 5.95 10.91
C TRP A 281 0.71 5.01 10.34
N ALA A 282 1.21 4.06 11.12
CA ALA A 282 2.36 3.24 10.73
C ALA A 282 2.07 2.29 9.55
N TYR A 283 1.47 1.10 9.76
CA TYR A 283 1.15 0.16 8.68
C TYR A 283 2.36 -0.06 7.75
N ASP A 284 3.53 -0.31 8.35
CA ASP A 284 4.83 -0.24 7.67
C ASP A 284 5.26 -1.57 7.02
N GLY A 285 4.29 -2.35 6.51
CA GLY A 285 4.55 -3.64 5.89
C GLY A 285 4.65 -4.79 6.91
N THR A 286 3.88 -4.72 7.98
CA THR A 286 3.94 -5.66 9.11
C THR A 286 2.79 -6.69 9.10
N PRO A 287 2.92 -7.83 9.82
CA PRO A 287 1.96 -8.93 9.80
C PRO A 287 0.55 -8.51 10.18
N SER A 288 -0.43 -8.92 9.37
CA SER A 288 -1.85 -8.54 9.42
C SER A 288 -2.15 -7.07 9.08
N LEU A 289 -1.18 -6.17 9.16
CA LEU A 289 -1.36 -4.73 8.95
C LEU A 289 -1.00 -4.27 7.53
N CYS A 290 -0.21 -5.03 6.76
CA CYS A 290 0.20 -4.64 5.40
C CYS A 290 1.02 -3.33 5.39
N ALA A 291 1.30 -2.86 4.17
CA ALA A 291 1.66 -1.50 3.83
C ALA A 291 0.43 -0.54 3.95
N PRO A 292 0.64 0.80 3.87
CA PRO A 292 -0.42 1.80 4.12
C PRO A 292 -1.71 1.72 3.28
N PRO A 293 -1.73 1.17 2.05
CA PRO A 293 -3.00 1.00 1.30
C PRO A 293 -4.10 0.25 2.06
N ARG A 294 -3.79 -0.63 3.03
CA ARG A 294 -4.81 -1.23 3.92
C ARG A 294 -5.52 -0.16 4.75
N LEU A 295 -4.77 0.65 5.50
CA LEU A 295 -5.28 1.75 6.34
C LEU A 295 -6.19 2.69 5.54
N TYR A 296 -5.73 3.09 4.35
CA TYR A 296 -6.44 4.06 3.54
C TYR A 296 -7.75 3.50 2.95
N ASN A 297 -7.82 2.21 2.62
CA ASN A 297 -9.10 1.56 2.28
C ASN A 297 -10.02 1.45 3.50
N GLN A 298 -9.50 1.14 4.69
CA GLN A 298 -10.31 1.10 5.92
C GLN A 298 -10.92 2.48 6.25
N ILE A 299 -10.14 3.56 6.15
CA ILE A 299 -10.62 4.95 6.31
C ILE A 299 -11.65 5.31 5.23
N THR A 300 -11.40 4.95 3.97
CA THR A 300 -12.30 5.26 2.85
C THR A 300 -13.67 4.60 3.02
N VAL A 301 -13.71 3.31 3.40
CA VAL A 301 -14.98 2.60 3.67
C VAL A 301 -15.66 3.16 4.91
N HIS A 302 -14.92 3.47 5.98
CA HIS A 302 -15.49 4.08 7.19
C HIS A 302 -16.20 5.42 6.89
N ILE A 303 -15.56 6.29 6.11
CA ILE A 303 -16.15 7.57 5.67
C ILE A 303 -17.37 7.32 4.78
N ALA A 304 -17.30 6.36 3.84
CA ALA A 304 -18.41 6.02 2.95
C ALA A 304 -19.63 5.41 3.68
N ASP A 305 -19.41 4.64 4.75
CA ASP A 305 -20.47 4.13 5.62
C ASP A 305 -21.12 5.26 6.42
N GLN A 306 -20.32 6.19 6.95
CA GLN A 306 -20.82 7.39 7.66
C GLN A 306 -21.70 8.27 6.75
N THR A 307 -21.29 8.47 5.50
CA THR A 307 -22.01 9.28 4.50
C THR A 307 -23.09 8.50 3.74
N LYS A 308 -23.18 7.18 3.94
CA LYS A 308 -24.21 6.27 3.39
C LYS A 308 -24.23 6.18 1.87
N LEU A 309 -23.07 6.06 1.23
CA LEU A 309 -22.96 5.88 -0.22
C LEU A 309 -23.73 4.65 -0.72
N SER A 310 -24.30 4.75 -1.93
CA SER A 310 -24.79 3.58 -2.67
C SER A 310 -23.66 2.65 -3.10
N ALA A 311 -24.00 1.43 -3.52
CA ALA A 311 -23.01 0.44 -3.95
C ALA A 311 -22.16 0.92 -5.14
N LEU A 312 -22.75 1.67 -6.08
CA LEU A 312 -22.04 2.21 -7.24
C LEU A 312 -21.12 3.37 -6.84
N GLU A 313 -21.59 4.27 -5.99
CA GLU A 313 -20.79 5.39 -5.47
C GLU A 313 -19.60 4.91 -4.64
N LEU A 314 -19.80 3.89 -3.78
CA LEU A 314 -18.71 3.26 -3.04
C LEU A 314 -17.70 2.56 -3.96
N ALA A 315 -18.18 1.78 -4.94
CA ALA A 315 -17.30 1.13 -5.90
C ALA A 315 -16.48 2.15 -6.70
N ARG A 316 -17.11 3.27 -7.11
CA ARG A 316 -16.44 4.40 -7.77
C ARG A 316 -15.42 5.08 -6.87
N LEU A 317 -15.76 5.36 -5.61
CA LEU A 317 -14.84 5.98 -4.65
C LEU A 317 -13.62 5.08 -4.40
N LEU A 318 -13.82 3.78 -4.20
CA LEU A 318 -12.72 2.83 -4.02
C LEU A 318 -11.87 2.68 -5.29
N ALA A 319 -12.45 2.69 -6.48
CA ALA A 319 -11.69 2.67 -7.73
C ALA A 319 -10.85 3.94 -7.89
N LEU A 320 -11.43 5.12 -7.68
CA LEU A 320 -10.72 6.41 -7.70
C LEU A 320 -9.58 6.44 -6.68
N VAL A 321 -9.85 6.11 -5.41
CA VAL A 321 -8.86 6.16 -4.33
C VAL A 321 -7.71 5.18 -4.58
N ASN A 322 -7.98 3.95 -4.99
CA ASN A 322 -6.92 2.97 -5.21
C ASN A 322 -6.11 3.24 -6.47
N VAL A 323 -6.72 3.73 -7.55
CA VAL A 323 -5.96 4.20 -8.73
C VAL A 323 -5.12 5.44 -8.39
N ALA A 324 -5.65 6.38 -7.60
CA ALA A 324 -4.91 7.53 -7.11
C ALA A 324 -3.70 7.11 -6.26
N MET A 325 -3.85 6.12 -5.39
CA MET A 325 -2.73 5.56 -4.63
C MET A 325 -1.73 4.83 -5.54
N ALA A 326 -2.17 3.99 -6.49
CA ALA A 326 -1.29 3.21 -7.35
C ALA A 326 -0.40 4.12 -8.24
N ASP A 327 -0.98 5.11 -8.90
CA ASP A 327 -0.22 6.08 -9.71
C ASP A 327 0.65 7.00 -8.85
N THR A 328 0.23 7.30 -7.62
CA THR A 328 1.07 8.02 -6.65
C THR A 328 2.26 7.18 -6.20
N ALA A 329 2.11 5.86 -6.01
CA ALA A 329 3.23 4.99 -5.71
C ALA A 329 4.30 5.05 -6.80
N ILE A 330 3.90 5.01 -8.08
CA ILE A 330 4.81 5.10 -9.23
C ILE A 330 5.56 6.44 -9.22
N ALA A 331 4.86 7.57 -9.13
CA ALA A 331 5.50 8.90 -9.17
C ALA A 331 6.36 9.22 -7.92
N VAL A 332 5.94 8.76 -6.74
CA VAL A 332 6.72 8.89 -5.51
C VAL A 332 7.99 8.04 -5.59
N TRP A 333 7.90 6.77 -6.03
CA TRP A 333 9.07 5.90 -6.12
C TRP A 333 10.05 6.35 -7.21
N GLU A 334 9.56 6.86 -8.34
CA GLU A 334 10.40 7.56 -9.32
C GLU A 334 11.17 8.71 -8.65
N SER A 335 10.48 9.57 -7.89
CA SER A 335 11.13 10.69 -7.20
C SER A 335 12.15 10.20 -6.15
N LYS A 336 11.85 9.11 -5.43
CA LYS A 336 12.74 8.50 -4.43
C LYS A 336 14.06 8.03 -5.02
N TYR A 337 14.01 7.25 -6.10
CA TYR A 337 15.22 6.70 -6.72
C TYR A 337 15.92 7.69 -7.65
N HIS A 338 15.22 8.72 -8.14
CA HIS A 338 15.82 9.86 -8.83
C HIS A 338 16.68 10.73 -7.89
N TYR A 339 16.19 11.04 -6.68
CA TYR A 339 16.91 11.88 -5.72
C TYR A 339 17.83 11.11 -4.75
N ASP A 340 17.62 9.81 -4.58
CA ASP A 340 18.43 8.91 -3.72
C ASP A 340 18.67 9.47 -2.30
N PHE A 341 17.72 10.23 -1.75
CA PHE A 341 17.97 11.05 -0.56
C PHE A 341 17.97 10.24 0.75
N TRP A 342 18.92 10.52 1.63
CA TRP A 342 19.15 9.76 2.86
C TRP A 342 18.03 9.86 3.91
N ARG A 343 17.92 8.81 4.74
CA ARG A 343 17.04 8.77 5.91
C ARG A 343 17.62 9.58 7.07
N PRO A 344 16.78 10.08 8.00
CA PRO A 344 17.28 10.85 9.15
C PRO A 344 18.29 10.12 10.02
N ILE A 345 18.17 8.80 10.17
CA ILE A 345 19.17 8.00 10.91
C ILE A 345 20.57 8.11 10.30
N THR A 346 20.70 8.08 8.97
CA THR A 346 21.98 8.25 8.28
C THR A 346 22.42 9.72 8.36
N GLY A 347 21.53 10.66 8.04
CA GLY A 347 21.87 12.08 8.01
C GLY A 347 22.30 12.67 9.36
N ILE A 348 21.70 12.22 10.47
CA ILE A 348 22.05 12.68 11.83
C ILE A 348 23.32 12.00 12.35
N ARG A 349 23.58 10.73 11.98
CA ARG A 349 24.82 10.04 12.35
C ARG A 349 26.04 10.49 11.55
N GLU A 350 25.83 11.16 10.41
CA GLU A 350 26.89 11.42 9.41
C GLU A 350 27.01 12.89 8.96
N SER A 351 26.40 13.82 9.69
CA SER A 351 26.48 15.27 9.43
C SER A 351 27.82 15.90 9.84
N ASP A 352 28.41 15.47 10.97
CA ASP A 352 29.67 16.04 11.47
C ASP A 352 30.89 15.60 10.63
N ARG A 353 31.88 16.49 10.48
CA ARG A 353 33.14 16.13 9.81
C ARG A 353 33.87 15.03 10.59
N GLY A 354 34.42 14.05 9.89
CA GLY A 354 35.02 12.84 10.46
C GLY A 354 34.03 11.69 10.70
N THR A 355 32.74 11.88 10.41
CA THR A 355 31.71 10.82 10.46
C THR A 355 31.31 10.33 9.06
N GLY A 356 30.63 9.18 9.01
CA GLY A 356 30.26 8.49 7.76
C GLY A 356 31.45 7.92 6.96
N PRO A 357 31.19 7.22 5.84
CA PRO A 357 32.22 6.48 5.10
C PRO A 357 33.31 7.36 4.46
N THR A 358 33.00 8.62 4.18
CA THR A 358 33.91 9.59 3.55
C THR A 358 34.56 10.55 4.54
N GLY A 359 34.09 10.62 5.79
CA GLY A 359 34.52 11.62 6.76
C GLY A 359 34.15 13.06 6.41
N ALA A 360 33.34 13.29 5.36
CA ALA A 360 33.10 14.62 4.81
C ALA A 360 32.16 15.48 5.68
N GLY A 361 31.17 14.86 6.32
CA GLY A 361 30.01 15.55 6.91
C GLY A 361 29.01 16.04 5.84
N ASP A 362 27.89 16.63 6.26
CA ASP A 362 26.88 17.20 5.35
C ASP A 362 27.25 18.61 4.81
N GLY A 363 28.32 19.20 5.36
CA GLY A 363 28.82 20.52 5.00
C GLY A 363 28.11 21.70 5.68
N ASN A 364 27.18 21.44 6.59
CA ASN A 364 26.35 22.45 7.24
C ASN A 364 26.79 22.69 8.70
N ALA A 365 27.33 23.87 9.00
CA ALA A 365 27.79 24.20 10.35
C ALA A 365 26.65 24.40 11.38
N ALA A 366 25.38 24.38 10.95
CA ALA A 366 24.20 24.53 11.80
C ALA A 366 23.47 23.19 12.07
N THR A 367 23.92 22.09 11.47
CA THR A 367 23.57 20.73 11.91
C THR A 367 24.64 20.24 12.87
N ILE A 368 24.21 19.58 13.95
CA ILE A 368 25.11 18.97 14.94
C ILE A 368 24.80 17.48 14.95
N GLY A 369 25.80 16.65 14.69
CA GLY A 369 25.67 15.20 14.60
C GLY A 369 25.23 14.53 15.90
N ASP A 370 24.88 13.26 15.76
CA ASP A 370 24.78 12.29 16.84
C ASP A 370 25.01 10.90 16.23
N VAL A 371 26.24 10.40 16.33
CA VAL A 371 26.65 9.08 15.82
C VAL A 371 25.88 7.91 16.47
N SER A 372 25.23 8.15 17.61
CA SER A 372 24.39 7.17 18.31
C SER A 372 22.90 7.27 18.00
N PHE A 373 22.47 8.28 17.22
CA PHE A 373 21.04 8.60 17.00
C PHE A 373 20.23 7.36 16.58
N THR A 374 19.24 7.00 17.39
CA THR A 374 18.28 5.93 17.11
C THR A 374 16.89 6.57 17.01
N PRO A 375 16.21 6.50 15.85
CA PRO A 375 14.85 6.97 15.72
C PRO A 375 13.88 6.04 16.47
N LEU A 376 12.69 6.52 16.80
CA LEU A 376 11.59 5.66 17.24
C LEU A 376 11.31 4.54 16.22
N GLY A 377 11.47 4.86 14.93
CA GLY A 377 11.39 3.92 13.81
C GLY A 377 9.95 3.59 13.40
N ALA A 378 9.80 3.02 12.21
CA ALA A 378 8.62 2.28 11.83
C ALA A 378 8.44 1.11 12.82
N PRO A 379 7.27 0.97 13.46
CA PRO A 379 7.07 -0.03 14.50
C PRO A 379 7.14 -1.44 13.92
N ALA A 380 7.91 -2.31 14.57
CA ALA A 380 7.85 -3.75 14.33
C ALA A 380 6.58 -4.33 15.01
N SER A 381 5.41 -3.98 14.47
CA SER A 381 4.11 -4.43 14.99
C SER A 381 3.87 -5.90 14.69
N ASN A 382 3.37 -6.67 15.66
CA ASN A 382 3.27 -8.13 15.61
C ASN A 382 4.61 -8.83 15.29
N LEU A 383 5.74 -8.19 15.65
CA LEU A 383 7.08 -8.56 15.21
C LEU A 383 8.13 -8.40 16.35
N ASN A 384 8.83 -9.49 16.69
CA ASN A 384 9.97 -9.52 17.62
C ASN A 384 11.28 -8.96 16.99
N GLY A 385 11.48 -7.64 17.01
CA GLY A 385 12.72 -7.02 16.48
C GLY A 385 12.86 -5.53 16.76
N PRO A 386 13.99 -4.89 16.39
CA PRO A 386 14.09 -3.44 16.45
C PRO A 386 13.10 -2.78 15.49
N ASN A 387 12.58 -1.61 15.87
CA ASN A 387 11.93 -0.73 14.92
C ASN A 387 12.94 -0.29 13.84
N PHE A 388 12.45 0.04 12.65
CA PHE A 388 13.28 0.14 11.45
C PHE A 388 13.03 1.44 10.68
N THR A 389 13.94 1.82 9.79
CA THR A 389 13.66 2.78 8.73
C THR A 389 13.31 2.03 7.44
N PRO A 390 12.22 2.36 6.73
CA PRO A 390 11.81 1.58 5.56
C PRO A 390 12.89 1.55 4.45
N PRO A 391 13.10 0.40 3.78
CA PRO A 391 14.30 0.10 2.99
C PRO A 391 14.26 0.72 1.57
N PHE A 392 14.11 2.04 1.52
CA PHE A 392 14.07 2.86 0.31
C PHE A 392 14.38 4.34 0.66
N PRO A 393 14.83 5.16 -0.32
CA PRO A 393 15.16 6.57 -0.10
C PRO A 393 14.05 7.40 0.56
N ALA A 394 14.43 8.47 1.26
CA ALA A 394 13.53 9.27 2.07
C ALA A 394 12.60 10.16 1.23
N TYR A 395 13.15 10.93 0.30
CA TYR A 395 12.43 12.03 -0.34
C TYR A 395 11.71 11.64 -1.65
N PRO A 396 10.43 11.97 -1.85
CA PRO A 396 9.44 12.44 -0.88
C PRO A 396 8.82 11.27 -0.09
N SER A 397 8.03 11.54 0.94
CA SER A 397 7.48 10.48 1.80
C SER A 397 6.34 9.71 1.13
N GLY A 398 6.39 8.38 1.22
CA GLY A 398 5.37 7.47 0.69
C GLY A 398 4.00 7.69 1.34
N HIS A 399 3.94 7.64 2.68
CA HIS A 399 2.72 7.95 3.45
C HIS A 399 2.16 9.33 3.13
N ALA A 400 3.01 10.34 3.00
CA ALA A 400 2.56 11.69 2.67
C ALA A 400 1.98 11.77 1.25
N GLY A 401 2.60 11.10 0.28
CA GLY A 401 2.08 10.91 -1.07
C GLY A 401 0.72 10.21 -1.07
N PHE A 402 0.63 9.03 -0.48
CA PHE A 402 -0.62 8.28 -0.41
C PHE A 402 -1.71 9.08 0.29
N GLY A 403 -1.45 9.61 1.49
CA GLY A 403 -2.39 10.47 2.23
C GLY A 403 -2.89 11.63 1.38
N GLY A 404 -1.97 12.32 0.68
CA GLY A 404 -2.30 13.34 -0.31
C GLY A 404 -3.29 12.86 -1.37
N ALA A 405 -3.06 11.66 -1.90
CA ALA A 405 -3.92 11.07 -2.93
C ALA A 405 -5.31 10.66 -2.39
N ILE A 406 -5.41 9.99 -1.23
CA ILE A 406 -6.70 9.55 -0.66
C ILE A 406 -7.54 10.78 -0.25
N PHE A 407 -6.96 11.70 0.52
CA PHE A 407 -7.73 12.80 1.09
C PHE A 407 -8.13 13.81 0.02
N GLU A 408 -7.30 14.05 -0.99
CA GLU A 408 -7.73 14.79 -2.19
C GLU A 408 -8.86 14.07 -2.92
N THR A 409 -8.74 12.76 -3.19
CA THR A 409 -9.78 12.02 -3.90
C THR A 409 -11.13 12.08 -3.17
N ILE A 410 -11.14 11.95 -1.84
CA ILE A 410 -12.34 12.08 -1.01
C ILE A 410 -12.86 13.54 -1.07
N ARG A 411 -12.00 14.55 -0.90
CA ARG A 411 -12.38 15.98 -1.00
C ARG A 411 -13.00 16.31 -2.37
N ARG A 412 -12.41 15.82 -3.46
CA ARG A 412 -12.93 15.93 -4.83
C ARG A 412 -14.24 15.18 -5.05
N PHE A 413 -14.42 14.03 -4.42
CA PHE A 413 -15.63 13.21 -4.53
C PHE A 413 -16.85 13.84 -3.84
N TYR A 414 -16.69 14.32 -2.61
CA TYR A 414 -17.77 14.94 -1.83
C TYR A 414 -17.89 16.46 -2.00
N GLY A 415 -16.91 17.11 -2.65
CA GLY A 415 -16.86 18.56 -2.83
C GLY A 415 -16.57 19.36 -1.55
N THR A 416 -16.01 18.73 -0.50
CA THR A 416 -15.77 19.37 0.80
C THR A 416 -14.61 18.74 1.59
N ASP A 417 -13.90 19.56 2.37
CA ASP A 417 -12.91 19.14 3.37
C ASP A 417 -13.54 18.83 4.74
N HIS A 418 -14.73 19.36 5.00
CA HIS A 418 -15.41 19.31 6.30
C HIS A 418 -16.13 17.97 6.54
N ILE A 419 -15.38 16.87 6.45
CA ILE A 419 -15.82 15.54 6.86
C ILE A 419 -15.02 15.16 8.11
N GLY A 420 -15.65 15.32 9.27
CA GLY A 420 -15.14 14.76 10.53
C GLY A 420 -15.44 13.27 10.62
N PHE A 421 -14.55 12.49 11.23
CA PHE A 421 -14.69 11.04 11.40
C PHE A 421 -13.90 10.54 12.61
N THR A 422 -14.24 9.37 13.14
CA THR A 422 -13.52 8.73 14.26
C THR A 422 -13.09 7.33 13.88
N PHE A 423 -11.79 7.12 13.72
CA PHE A 423 -11.21 5.87 13.21
C PHE A 423 -10.37 5.16 14.28
N VAL A 424 -10.28 3.83 14.19
CA VAL A 424 -9.40 3.00 15.02
C VAL A 424 -8.38 2.34 14.10
N SER A 425 -7.11 2.71 14.27
CA SER A 425 -5.99 2.09 13.58
C SER A 425 -5.83 0.63 14.02
N ASP A 426 -5.49 -0.28 13.09
CA ASP A 426 -5.09 -1.65 13.43
C ASP A 426 -3.84 -1.66 14.33
N GLU A 427 -3.06 -0.59 14.37
CA GLU A 427 -1.92 -0.43 15.30
C GLU A 427 -2.37 -0.28 16.76
N PHE A 428 -3.63 0.14 17.00
CA PHE A 428 -4.26 0.37 18.30
C PHE A 428 -5.70 -0.18 18.35
N ASN A 429 -5.88 -1.42 17.90
CA ASN A 429 -7.17 -2.11 17.87
C ASN A 429 -7.45 -3.01 19.10
N GLY A 430 -6.56 -3.02 20.11
CA GLY A 430 -6.67 -3.92 21.26
C GLY A 430 -6.22 -5.36 21.01
N VAL A 431 -5.59 -5.65 19.85
CA VAL A 431 -5.12 -6.98 19.44
C VAL A 431 -3.67 -6.95 18.97
N THR A 432 -3.28 -5.95 18.17
CA THR A 432 -1.93 -5.80 17.64
C THR A 432 -0.92 -5.60 18.75
N LYS A 433 0.22 -6.27 18.61
CA LYS A 433 1.32 -6.20 19.57
C LYS A 433 2.40 -5.23 19.13
N ASP A 434 3.04 -4.59 20.10
CA ASP A 434 4.34 -3.95 19.89
C ASP A 434 5.47 -5.00 19.77
N HIS A 435 6.69 -4.50 19.60
CA HIS A 435 7.88 -5.32 19.39
C HIS A 435 8.44 -6.00 20.65
N ASP A 436 7.98 -5.60 21.82
CA ASP A 436 8.22 -6.28 23.11
C ASP A 436 7.14 -7.36 23.39
N GLY A 437 6.14 -7.47 22.50
CA GLY A 437 5.04 -8.43 22.58
C GLY A 437 3.84 -7.96 23.39
N ASN A 438 3.81 -6.71 23.88
CA ASN A 438 2.67 -6.16 24.60
C ASN A 438 1.52 -5.84 23.64
N ILE A 439 0.30 -6.18 24.02
CA ILE A 439 -0.90 -5.80 23.24
C ILE A 439 -1.12 -4.30 23.39
N ARG A 440 -1.16 -3.55 22.28
CA ARG A 440 -1.48 -2.13 22.29
C ARG A 440 -2.97 -1.93 22.56
N PRO A 441 -3.36 -0.94 23.39
CA PRO A 441 -4.75 -0.73 23.77
C PRO A 441 -5.61 -0.33 22.57
N TYR A 442 -6.93 -0.53 22.70
CA TYR A 442 -7.91 0.03 21.77
C TYR A 442 -7.96 1.56 21.93
N MET A 443 -7.56 2.31 20.90
CA MET A 443 -7.52 3.79 20.96
C MET A 443 -8.15 4.40 19.70
N PRO A 444 -9.41 4.87 19.77
CA PRO A 444 -10.03 5.62 18.68
C PRO A 444 -9.43 7.02 18.57
N ARG A 445 -9.32 7.53 17.34
CA ARG A 445 -8.85 8.89 17.03
C ARG A 445 -9.88 9.64 16.18
N SER A 446 -10.19 10.86 16.59
CA SER A 446 -11.16 11.73 15.92
C SER A 446 -10.47 12.85 15.13
N PHE A 447 -10.93 13.07 13.91
CA PHE A 447 -10.52 14.16 13.03
C PHE A 447 -11.72 15.06 12.74
N SER A 448 -11.49 16.37 12.67
CA SER A 448 -12.51 17.38 12.35
C SER A 448 -12.66 17.63 10.86
N THR A 449 -11.59 17.41 10.09
CA THR A 449 -11.54 17.56 8.63
C THR A 449 -10.61 16.52 8.00
N LEU A 450 -10.73 16.36 6.69
CA LEU A 450 -9.85 15.50 5.90
C LEU A 450 -8.42 16.05 5.87
N SER A 451 -8.26 17.37 5.77
CA SER A 451 -6.96 18.05 5.84
C SER A 451 -6.24 17.85 7.18
N GLN A 452 -6.97 17.74 8.31
CA GLN A 452 -6.37 17.41 9.60
C GLN A 452 -5.77 16.00 9.57
N ALA A 453 -6.51 15.02 9.05
CA ALA A 453 -6.03 13.64 8.93
C ALA A 453 -4.86 13.51 7.95
N GLU A 454 -4.89 14.26 6.84
CA GLU A 454 -3.85 14.30 5.81
C GLU A 454 -2.52 14.85 6.32
N GLU A 455 -2.55 16.01 7.00
CA GLU A 455 -1.39 16.63 7.61
C GLU A 455 -0.80 15.75 8.73
N GLU A 456 -1.66 15.16 9.56
CA GLU A 456 -1.21 14.31 10.66
C GLU A 456 -0.60 12.98 10.16
N ASN A 457 -1.21 12.35 9.15
CA ASN A 457 -0.63 11.21 8.45
C ASN A 457 0.78 11.54 7.94
N GLY A 458 0.97 12.74 7.38
CA GLY A 458 2.28 13.22 6.96
C GLY A 458 3.25 13.45 8.12
N GLN A 459 2.80 14.13 9.18
CA GLN A 459 3.61 14.49 10.35
C GLN A 459 4.01 13.29 11.21
N SER A 460 3.20 12.22 11.24
CA SER A 460 3.47 10.97 11.94
C SER A 460 4.88 10.42 11.66
N ARG A 461 5.35 10.60 10.42
CA ARG A 461 6.62 10.07 9.92
C ARG A 461 7.84 10.82 10.44
N ILE A 462 7.65 12.08 10.85
CA ILE A 462 8.65 12.89 11.56
C ILE A 462 8.70 12.46 13.03
N TYR A 463 7.55 12.17 13.66
CA TYR A 463 7.49 11.67 15.03
C TYR A 463 8.10 10.26 15.19
N LEU A 464 8.02 9.42 14.15
CA LEU A 464 8.76 8.16 14.06
C LEU A 464 10.27 8.37 13.76
N GLY A 465 10.72 9.58 13.40
CA GLY A 465 12.11 9.88 13.11
C GLY A 465 12.65 9.31 11.79
N ILE A 466 11.77 8.96 10.84
CA ILE A 466 12.13 8.22 9.62
C ILE A 466 11.98 9.03 8.32
N HIS A 467 11.45 10.25 8.41
CA HIS A 467 11.27 11.20 7.31
C HIS A 467 11.55 12.63 7.77
N TRP A 468 11.95 13.47 6.82
CA TRP A 468 12.15 14.91 7.01
C TRP A 468 10.86 15.70 6.75
N HIS A 469 10.78 16.94 7.27
CA HIS A 469 9.63 17.83 7.03
C HIS A 469 9.34 18.05 5.54
N PHE A 470 10.37 18.23 4.72
CA PHE A 470 10.22 18.44 3.29
C PHE A 470 9.76 17.17 2.55
N ASP A 471 10.06 15.96 3.06
CA ASP A 471 9.52 14.71 2.53
C ASP A 471 7.99 14.68 2.66
N LYS A 472 7.46 15.16 3.79
CA LYS A 472 6.02 15.31 4.04
C LYS A 472 5.40 16.30 3.05
N THR A 473 5.91 17.53 3.05
CA THR A 473 5.31 18.64 2.30
C THR A 473 5.29 18.37 0.80
N ALA A 474 6.40 17.85 0.24
CA ALA A 474 6.46 17.47 -1.17
C ALA A 474 5.60 16.24 -1.49
N GLY A 475 5.54 15.26 -0.59
CA GLY A 475 4.69 14.08 -0.74
C GLY A 475 3.21 14.44 -0.83
N ILE A 476 2.68 15.20 0.14
CA ILE A 476 1.27 15.66 0.12
C ILE A 476 0.97 16.41 -1.18
N ALA A 477 1.82 17.37 -1.57
CA ALA A 477 1.64 18.14 -2.81
C ALA A 477 1.71 17.27 -4.08
N GLN A 478 2.52 16.20 -4.08
CA GLN A 478 2.59 15.25 -5.19
C GLN A 478 1.31 14.40 -5.28
N GLY A 479 0.87 13.81 -4.17
CA GLY A 479 -0.35 12.99 -4.10
C GLY A 479 -1.62 13.75 -4.49
N ARG A 480 -1.79 14.98 -3.99
CA ARG A 480 -2.92 15.85 -4.36
C ARG A 480 -3.01 16.08 -5.87
N ARG A 481 -1.91 16.50 -6.51
CA ARG A 481 -1.87 16.73 -7.98
C ARG A 481 -2.22 15.48 -8.80
N ILE A 482 -1.83 14.30 -8.32
CA ILE A 482 -2.11 13.02 -8.98
C ILE A 482 -3.59 12.63 -8.84
N ALA A 483 -4.14 12.72 -7.63
CA ALA A 483 -5.57 12.53 -7.41
C ALA A 483 -6.44 13.51 -8.20
N ASP A 484 -6.04 14.79 -8.25
CA ASP A 484 -6.71 15.82 -9.06
C ASP A 484 -6.77 15.46 -10.54
N TYR A 485 -5.64 15.00 -11.09
CA TYR A 485 -5.54 14.53 -12.46
C TYR A 485 -6.44 13.32 -12.69
N ILE A 486 -6.39 12.32 -11.81
CA ILE A 486 -7.14 11.06 -11.95
C ILE A 486 -8.64 11.31 -11.92
N PHE A 487 -9.13 12.11 -10.98
CA PHE A 487 -10.55 12.49 -10.91
C PHE A 487 -11.05 13.21 -12.18
N ASN A 488 -10.16 13.94 -12.85
CA ASN A 488 -10.47 14.67 -14.08
C ASN A 488 -10.38 13.82 -15.37
N HIS A 489 -9.84 12.60 -15.30
CA HIS A 489 -9.56 11.76 -16.48
C HIS A 489 -10.18 10.35 -16.44
N ALA A 490 -10.41 9.77 -15.25
CA ALA A 490 -10.95 8.41 -15.08
C ALA A 490 -12.26 8.40 -14.26
N PHE A 491 -13.08 7.36 -14.42
CA PHE A 491 -14.32 7.14 -13.65
C PHE A 491 -15.28 8.35 -13.67
N ARG A 492 -15.33 9.08 -14.78
CA ARG A 492 -16.10 10.33 -14.92
C ARG A 492 -17.57 10.01 -15.21
N PRO A 493 -18.52 10.85 -14.77
CA PRO A 493 -19.92 10.72 -15.20
C PRO A 493 -20.03 10.73 -16.73
N MET A 494 -20.96 9.97 -17.28
CA MET A 494 -21.32 10.06 -18.69
C MET A 494 -21.92 11.45 -18.95
N THR A 495 -21.34 12.22 -19.87
CA THR A 495 -21.84 13.56 -20.19
C THR A 495 -23.15 13.48 -20.98
N GLY A 496 -24.30 13.64 -20.30
CA GLY A 496 -25.61 13.67 -20.97
C GLY A 496 -26.82 13.17 -20.17
N GLN A 497 -26.79 13.25 -18.83
CA GLN A 497 -27.96 13.06 -17.94
C GLN A 497 -28.19 14.32 -17.09
#